data_AF-A0A7X1YCV6-F1
#
_entry.id   AF-A0A7X1YCV6-F1
#
_cell.length_a   1.000
_cell.length_b   1.000
_cell.length_c   1.000
_cell.angle_alpha   90.00
_cell.angle_beta   90.00
_cell.angle_gamma   90.00
#
_symmetry.space_group_name_H-M   'P 1'
#
loop_
_entity.id
_entity.type
_entity.pdbx_description
1 polymer ?
#
loop_
_entity_poly.entity_id
_entity_poly.type
_entity_poly.pdbx_seq_one_letter_code
_entity_poly.pdbx_strand_id
1 'polypeptide(L)'
;MEGARLIKMIKKVIVERGLQDRAIADIVGVTQIYWNSLANGNRQIKSLGKEKLQKIAEFLGLPLIQVYLLAEHFTAEDFFNSKDLNEQLWLSIRKMQEDPQWAGYAPSSEEWEQTPINVRITLVSLYERESKRYLMAKAEVEVPGNNFTE
;
A
#
# COMPACT_ATOMS: atom_id res chain seq x y z
N MET A 1 15.58 -3.81 -8.56
CA MET A 1 14.75 -4.50 -9.58
C MET A 1 13.33 -3.99 -9.42
N GLU A 2 12.75 -3.47 -10.50
CA GLU A 2 11.34 -3.06 -10.50
C GLU A 2 10.42 -4.27 -10.22
N GLY A 3 9.39 -4.07 -9.41
CA GLY A 3 8.41 -5.10 -9.06
C GLY A 3 8.95 -6.17 -8.12
N ALA A 4 10.09 -5.91 -7.46
CA ALA A 4 10.69 -6.84 -6.49
C ALA A 4 9.74 -7.14 -5.33
N ARG A 5 8.87 -6.20 -4.95
CA ARG A 5 7.86 -6.41 -3.90
C ARG A 5 6.85 -7.49 -4.31
N LEU A 6 6.34 -7.42 -5.54
CA LEU A 6 5.44 -8.44 -6.08
C LEU A 6 6.11 -9.81 -6.14
N ILE A 7 7.33 -9.88 -6.70
CA ILE A 7 8.10 -11.14 -6.79
C ILE A 7 8.34 -11.75 -5.40
N LYS A 8 8.75 -10.94 -4.42
CA LYS A 8 8.97 -11.41 -3.04
C LYS A 8 7.70 -11.97 -2.43
N MET A 9 6.57 -11.32 -2.64
CA MET A 9 5.30 -11.76 -2.08
C MET A 9 4.79 -13.04 -2.74
N ILE A 10 4.96 -13.19 -4.05
CA ILE A 10 4.67 -14.42 -4.77
C ILE A 10 5.51 -15.58 -4.22
N LYS A 11 6.83 -15.39 -4.10
CA LYS A 11 7.73 -16.40 -3.53
C LYS A 11 7.33 -16.79 -2.10
N LYS A 12 6.97 -15.81 -1.27
CA LYS A 12 6.47 -16.05 0.08
C LYS A 12 5.23 -16.95 0.07
N VAL A 13 4.23 -16.63 -0.75
CA VAL A 13 2.98 -17.41 -0.83
C VAL A 13 3.22 -18.83 -1.37
N ILE A 14 4.15 -19.01 -2.32
CA ILE A 14 4.55 -20.35 -2.80
C ILE A 14 5.06 -21.20 -1.63
N VAL A 15 5.98 -20.64 -0.83
CA VAL A 15 6.55 -21.34 0.34
C VAL A 15 5.48 -21.62 1.38
N GLU A 16 4.63 -20.64 1.72
CA GLU A 16 3.56 -20.79 2.71
C GLU A 16 2.53 -21.85 2.32
N ARG A 17 2.31 -22.06 1.01
CA ARG A 17 1.38 -23.07 0.48
C ARG A 17 2.05 -24.41 0.15
N GLY A 18 3.36 -24.56 0.40
CA GLY A 18 4.11 -25.78 0.07
C GLY A 18 4.12 -26.11 -1.42
N LEU A 19 4.01 -25.10 -2.29
CA LEU A 19 3.98 -25.29 -3.74
C LEU A 19 5.40 -25.41 -4.30
N GLN A 20 5.54 -26.12 -5.42
CA GLN A 20 6.79 -26.11 -6.17
C GLN A 20 7.00 -24.74 -6.83
N ASP A 21 8.26 -24.30 -6.94
CA ASP A 21 8.62 -23.02 -7.58
C ASP A 21 8.09 -22.88 -9.01
N ARG A 22 7.87 -23.99 -9.72
CA ARG A 22 7.28 -23.98 -11.06
C ARG A 22 5.78 -23.67 -11.11
N ALA A 23 5.06 -23.89 -10.01
CA ALA A 23 3.60 -23.79 -9.98
C ALA A 23 3.11 -22.40 -10.39
N ILE A 24 3.86 -21.35 -10.07
CA ILE A 24 3.48 -19.99 -10.47
C ILE A 24 3.57 -19.76 -11.98
N ALA A 25 4.55 -20.36 -12.66
CA ALA A 25 4.64 -20.23 -14.12
C ALA A 25 3.40 -20.85 -14.79
N ASP A 26 2.97 -22.01 -14.30
CA ASP A 26 1.75 -22.69 -14.75
C ASP A 26 0.49 -21.86 -14.44
N ILE A 27 0.36 -21.33 -13.23
CA ILE A 27 -0.79 -20.50 -12.80
C ILE A 27 -0.89 -19.23 -13.65
N VAL A 28 0.22 -18.54 -13.88
CA VAL A 28 0.24 -17.29 -14.65
C VAL A 28 0.06 -17.56 -16.15
N GLY A 29 0.36 -18.77 -16.62
CA GLY A 29 0.34 -19.16 -18.02
C GLY A 29 1.55 -18.62 -18.79
N VAL A 30 2.74 -18.81 -18.23
CA VAL A 30 4.04 -18.49 -18.86
C VAL A 30 4.99 -19.68 -18.75
N THR A 31 6.02 -19.72 -19.59
CA THR A 31 7.05 -20.76 -19.46
C THR A 31 7.88 -20.55 -18.20
N GLN A 32 8.45 -21.63 -17.65
CA GLN A 32 9.35 -21.53 -16.50
C GLN A 32 10.55 -20.61 -16.75
N ILE A 33 11.09 -20.65 -17.97
CA ILE A 33 12.21 -19.79 -18.39
C ILE A 33 11.80 -18.32 -18.35
N TYR A 34 10.60 -18.00 -18.84
CA TYR A 34 10.06 -16.63 -18.80
C TYR A 34 9.84 -16.17 -17.35
N TRP A 35 9.25 -17.02 -16.50
CA TRP A 35 9.10 -16.72 -15.08
C TRP A 35 10.43 -16.47 -14.37
N ASN A 36 11.43 -17.34 -14.57
CA ASN A 36 12.76 -17.17 -14.00
C ASN A 36 13.42 -15.86 -14.46
N SER A 37 13.21 -15.47 -15.72
CA SER A 37 13.67 -14.20 -16.26
C SER A 37 13.03 -13.00 -15.54
N LEU A 38 11.72 -13.05 -15.25
CA LEU A 38 11.03 -12.03 -14.44
C LEU A 38 11.54 -12.02 -12.99
N ALA A 39 11.60 -13.20 -12.34
CA ALA A 39 11.94 -13.34 -10.93
C ALA A 39 13.37 -12.93 -10.59
N ASN A 40 14.28 -12.98 -11.57
CA ASN A 40 15.65 -12.54 -11.46
C ASN A 40 15.86 -11.09 -11.95
N GLY A 41 14.81 -10.43 -12.45
CA GLY A 41 14.88 -9.04 -12.91
C GLY A 41 15.44 -8.84 -14.31
N ASN A 42 15.67 -9.93 -15.06
CA ASN A 42 16.08 -9.86 -16.46
C ASN A 42 14.93 -9.38 -17.37
N ARG A 43 13.69 -9.55 -16.92
CA ARG A 43 12.48 -8.96 -17.50
C ARG A 43 11.70 -8.24 -16.40
N GLN A 44 11.00 -7.17 -16.77
CA GLN A 44 10.19 -6.42 -15.83
C GLN A 44 8.82 -7.10 -15.65
N ILE A 45 8.39 -7.34 -14.41
CA ILE A 45 7.07 -7.93 -14.14
C ILE A 45 5.90 -7.04 -14.61
N LYS A 46 6.11 -5.72 -14.70
CA LYS A 46 5.13 -4.78 -15.29
C LYS A 46 4.89 -4.97 -16.80
N SER A 47 5.73 -5.78 -17.47
CA SER A 47 5.48 -6.16 -18.87
C SER A 47 4.37 -7.21 -19.03
N LEU A 48 3.92 -7.82 -17.93
CA LEU A 48 2.80 -8.75 -17.97
C LEU A 48 1.50 -8.01 -18.31
N GLY A 49 0.74 -8.55 -19.28
CA GLY A 49 -0.58 -8.03 -19.59
C GLY A 49 -1.58 -8.23 -18.44
N LYS A 50 -2.66 -7.45 -18.46
CA LYS A 50 -3.73 -7.45 -17.44
C LYS A 50 -4.22 -8.86 -17.08
N GLU A 51 -4.45 -9.72 -18.07
CA GLU A 51 -4.90 -11.10 -17.84
C GLU A 51 -3.97 -11.89 -16.91
N LYS A 52 -2.65 -11.75 -17.08
CA LYS A 52 -1.65 -12.45 -16.27
C LYS A 52 -1.53 -11.84 -14.87
N LEU A 53 -1.61 -10.52 -14.78
CA LEU A 53 -1.65 -9.81 -13.48
C LEU A 53 -2.92 -10.15 -12.69
N GLN A 54 -4.05 -10.39 -13.36
CA GLN A 54 -5.29 -10.84 -12.74
C GLN A 54 -5.13 -12.24 -12.12
N LYS A 55 -4.49 -13.18 -12.82
CA LYS A 55 -4.17 -14.51 -12.25
C LYS A 55 -3.26 -14.41 -11.04
N ILE A 56 -2.29 -13.48 -11.06
CA ILE A 56 -1.43 -13.19 -9.89
C ILE A 56 -2.28 -12.63 -8.73
N ALA A 57 -3.23 -11.74 -9.01
CA ALA A 57 -4.12 -11.17 -8.01
C ALA A 57 -4.98 -12.24 -7.33
N GLU A 58 -5.58 -13.13 -8.13
CA GLU A 58 -6.34 -14.29 -7.65
C GLU A 58 -5.46 -15.23 -6.83
N PHE A 59 -4.26 -15.55 -7.33
CA PHE A 59 -3.30 -16.38 -6.61
C PHE A 59 -2.95 -15.79 -5.24
N LEU A 60 -2.73 -14.48 -5.15
CA LEU A 60 -2.34 -13.81 -3.91
C LEU A 60 -3.53 -13.48 -3.00
N GLY A 61 -4.77 -13.60 -3.49
CA GLY A 61 -5.96 -13.15 -2.77
C GLY A 61 -6.02 -11.63 -2.62
N LEU A 62 -5.54 -10.88 -3.61
CA LEU A 62 -5.47 -9.42 -3.58
C LEU A 62 -6.33 -8.77 -4.67
N PRO A 63 -6.84 -7.56 -4.44
CA PRO A 63 -7.38 -6.75 -5.52
C PRO A 63 -6.34 -6.50 -6.63
N LEU A 64 -6.74 -6.54 -7.89
CA LEU A 64 -5.85 -6.34 -9.04
C LEU A 64 -5.04 -5.04 -8.95
N ILE A 65 -5.63 -3.95 -8.46
CA ILE A 65 -4.94 -2.67 -8.29
C ILE A 65 -3.75 -2.75 -7.33
N GLN A 66 -3.81 -3.61 -6.31
CA GLN A 66 -2.69 -3.85 -5.41
C GLN A 66 -1.55 -4.58 -6.11
N VAL A 67 -1.87 -5.51 -7.02
CA VAL A 67 -0.86 -6.16 -7.86
C VAL A 67 -0.21 -5.16 -8.80
N TYR A 68 -0.97 -4.23 -9.40
CA TYR A 68 -0.41 -3.15 -10.22
C TYR A 68 0.56 -2.26 -9.44
N LEU A 69 0.21 -1.87 -8.21
CA LEU A 69 1.09 -1.11 -7.31
C LEU A 69 2.39 -1.89 -6.99
N LEU A 70 2.26 -3.17 -6.63
CA LEU A 70 3.40 -4.02 -6.29
C LEU A 70 4.31 -4.34 -7.49
N ALA A 71 3.73 -4.35 -8.69
CA ALA A 71 4.44 -4.45 -9.96
C ALA A 71 5.03 -3.11 -10.43
N GLU A 72 4.79 -2.01 -9.70
CA GLU A 72 5.26 -0.65 -10.02
C GLU A 72 4.70 -0.11 -11.35
N HIS A 73 3.45 -0.47 -11.68
CA HIS A 73 2.71 0.20 -12.77
C HIS A 73 2.22 1.59 -12.38
N PHE A 74 1.94 1.79 -11.09
CA PHE A 74 1.52 3.05 -10.53
C PHE A 74 2.38 3.35 -9.31
N THR A 75 2.63 4.62 -9.10
CA THR A 75 3.16 5.21 -7.88
C THR A 75 2.01 5.70 -7.02
N ALA A 76 2.28 6.00 -5.75
CA ALA A 76 1.25 6.55 -4.87
C ALA A 76 0.74 7.92 -5.39
N GLU A 77 1.60 8.69 -6.06
CA GLU A 77 1.25 10.01 -6.60
C GLU A 77 0.20 9.95 -7.71
N ASP A 78 0.12 8.85 -8.46
CA ASP A 78 -0.88 8.65 -9.53
C ASP A 78 -2.34 8.64 -9.03
N PHE A 79 -2.54 8.52 -7.71
CA PHE A 79 -3.86 8.50 -7.08
C PHE A 79 -4.29 9.86 -6.53
N PHE A 80 -3.46 10.90 -6.67
CA PHE A 80 -3.71 12.23 -6.14
C PHE A 80 -3.62 13.29 -7.23
N ASN A 81 -4.27 14.43 -7.00
CA ASN A 81 -4.05 15.61 -7.83
C ASN A 81 -2.68 16.22 -7.45
N SER A 82 -1.75 16.27 -8.40
CA SER A 82 -0.38 16.71 -8.13
C SER A 82 -0.24 18.19 -7.80
N LYS A 83 -1.25 19.01 -8.16
CA LYS A 83 -1.19 20.46 -8.00
C LYS A 83 -1.04 20.90 -6.54
N ASP A 84 -1.54 20.12 -5.60
CA ASP A 84 -1.59 20.46 -4.18
C ASP A 84 -1.17 19.32 -3.23
N LEU A 85 -0.80 18.14 -3.74
CA LEU A 85 -0.45 16.99 -2.91
C LEU A 85 0.58 17.32 -1.81
N ASN A 86 1.70 17.96 -2.15
CA ASN A 86 2.74 18.28 -1.16
C ASN A 86 2.23 19.26 -0.08
N GLU A 87 1.42 20.24 -0.48
CA GLU A 87 0.82 21.20 0.45
C GLU A 87 -0.19 20.51 1.38
N GLN A 88 -1.07 19.68 0.82
CA GLN A 88 -2.05 18.91 1.59
C GLN A 88 -1.37 17.99 2.61
N LEU A 89 -0.34 17.23 2.17
CA LEU A 89 0.39 16.35 3.08
C LEU A 89 1.07 17.16 4.20
N TRP A 90 1.64 18.33 3.88
CA TRP A 90 2.27 19.19 4.87
C TRP A 90 1.27 19.76 5.88
N LEU A 91 0.08 20.15 5.43
CA LEU A 91 -0.99 20.62 6.33
C LEU A 91 -1.41 19.52 7.33
N SER A 92 -1.46 18.26 6.91
CA SER A 92 -1.74 17.15 7.83
C SER A 92 -0.60 16.91 8.83
N ILE A 93 0.66 17.12 8.43
CA ILE A 93 1.80 17.09 9.36
C ILE A 93 1.76 18.23 10.37
N ARG A 94 1.38 19.45 9.96
CA ARG A 94 1.19 20.57 10.91
C ARG A 94 0.17 20.22 11.99
N LYS A 95 -0.95 19.62 11.62
CA LYS A 95 -1.95 19.12 12.58
C LYS A 95 -1.36 18.06 13.51
N MET A 96 -0.55 17.14 12.98
CA MET A 96 0.11 16.11 13.77
C MET A 96 1.13 16.70 14.78
N GLN A 97 1.83 17.77 14.39
CA GLN A 97 2.75 18.51 15.28
C GLN A 97 2.00 19.26 16.41
N GLU A 98 0.77 19.70 16.15
CA GLU A 98 -0.08 20.39 17.13
C GLU A 98 -0.84 19.44 18.04
N ASP A 99 -1.01 18.17 17.66
CA ASP A 99 -1.67 17.14 18.47
C ASP A 99 -0.73 16.68 19.62
N PRO A 100 -1.07 16.91 20.90
CA PRO A 100 -0.22 16.54 22.02
C PRO A 100 0.15 15.05 22.11
N GLN A 101 -0.67 14.15 21.56
CA GLN A 101 -0.39 12.71 21.54
C GLN A 101 0.65 12.34 20.47
N TRP A 102 0.73 13.13 19.39
CA TRP A 102 1.56 12.84 18.23
C TRP A 102 2.76 13.78 18.07
N ALA A 103 2.76 14.94 18.71
CA ALA A 103 3.76 15.99 18.55
C ALA A 103 5.20 15.51 18.74
N GLY A 104 5.43 14.56 19.67
CA GLY A 104 6.76 13.96 19.91
C GLY A 104 7.24 13.00 18.82
N TYR A 105 6.36 12.58 17.91
CA TYR A 105 6.65 11.67 16.78
C TYR A 105 6.52 12.36 15.42
N ALA A 106 5.95 13.56 15.39
CA ALA A 106 5.72 14.29 14.16
C ALA A 106 7.05 14.75 13.56
N PRO A 107 7.30 14.54 12.26
CA PRO A 107 8.56 14.94 11.64
C PRO A 107 8.70 16.46 11.62
N SER A 108 9.93 16.95 11.78
CA SER A 108 10.29 18.34 11.52
C SER A 108 10.21 18.67 10.02
N SER A 109 10.26 19.96 9.67
CA SER A 109 10.26 20.39 8.26
C SER A 109 11.45 19.80 7.48
N GLU A 110 12.63 19.73 8.10
CA GLU A 110 13.85 19.21 7.47
C GLU A 110 13.72 17.70 7.20
N GLU A 111 13.29 16.92 8.20
CA GLU A 111 13.06 15.48 8.03
C GLU A 111 11.98 15.22 6.98
N TRP A 112 10.93 16.04 6.97
CA TRP A 112 9.86 15.93 6.00
C TRP A 112 10.36 16.11 4.56
N GLU A 113 11.14 17.16 4.28
CA GLU A 113 11.70 17.45 2.96
C GLU A 113 12.64 16.34 2.44
N GLN A 114 13.31 15.63 3.32
CA GLN A 114 14.18 14.51 2.97
C GLN A 114 13.43 13.17 2.86
N THR A 115 12.22 13.07 3.42
CA THR A 115 11.42 11.84 3.43
C THR A 115 10.87 11.54 2.03
N PRO A 116 11.01 10.32 1.49
CA PRO A 116 10.42 9.97 0.20
C PRO A 116 8.89 10.13 0.15
N ILE A 117 8.34 10.58 -0.98
CA ILE A 117 6.91 10.91 -1.13
C ILE A 117 5.97 9.75 -0.76
N ASN A 118 6.33 8.52 -1.08
CA ASN A 118 5.54 7.34 -0.72
C ASN A 118 5.47 7.13 0.82
N VAL A 119 6.54 7.49 1.54
CA VAL A 119 6.58 7.42 3.01
C VAL A 119 5.74 8.56 3.60
N ARG A 120 5.84 9.76 3.03
CA ARG A 120 4.99 10.91 3.39
C ARG A 120 3.50 10.58 3.28
N ILE A 121 3.09 10.07 2.12
CA ILE A 121 1.70 9.64 1.87
C ILE A 121 1.28 8.57 2.87
N THR A 122 2.14 7.59 3.14
CA THR A 122 1.85 6.52 4.10
C THR A 122 1.64 7.08 5.51
N LEU A 123 2.54 7.94 5.98
CA LEU A 123 2.48 8.52 7.32
C LEU A 123 1.21 9.34 7.52
N VAL A 124 0.91 10.24 6.58
CA VAL A 124 -0.31 11.06 6.62
C VAL A 124 -1.56 10.18 6.57
N SER A 125 -1.59 9.18 5.69
CA SER A 125 -2.74 8.27 5.57
C SER A 125 -2.99 7.50 6.87
N LEU A 126 -1.94 7.06 7.57
CA LEU A 126 -2.05 6.36 8.85
C LEU A 126 -2.54 7.31 9.95
N TYR A 127 -1.94 8.50 10.05
CA TYR A 127 -2.35 9.51 11.03
C TYR A 127 -3.81 9.91 10.85
N GLU A 128 -4.25 10.21 9.63
CA GLU A 128 -5.63 10.60 9.36
C GLU A 128 -6.61 9.46 9.65
N ARG A 129 -6.26 8.22 9.30
CA ARG A 129 -7.10 7.06 9.60
C ARG A 129 -7.26 6.86 11.09
N GLU A 130 -6.18 6.98 11.87
CA GLU A 130 -6.23 6.78 13.31
C GLU A 130 -6.94 7.94 14.02
N SER A 131 -6.66 9.19 13.62
CA SER A 131 -7.33 10.37 14.15
C SER A 131 -8.85 10.32 13.91
N LYS A 132 -9.29 9.86 12.74
CA LYS A 132 -10.72 9.65 12.45
C LYS A 132 -11.33 8.57 13.35
N ARG A 133 -10.63 7.45 13.61
CA ARG A 133 -11.13 6.41 14.54
C ARG A 133 -11.28 6.95 15.95
N TYR A 134 -10.33 7.76 16.40
CA TYR A 134 -10.40 8.39 17.72
C TYR A 134 -11.59 9.36 17.84
N LEU A 135 -11.85 10.18 16.82
CA LEU A 135 -13.04 11.04 16.77
C LEU A 135 -14.34 10.24 16.80
N MET A 136 -14.44 9.15 16.03
CA MET A 136 -15.62 8.28 16.02
C MET A 136 -15.82 7.61 17.38
N ALA A 137 -14.77 7.11 18.01
CA ALA A 137 -14.84 6.53 19.35
C ALA A 137 -15.29 7.56 20.41
N LYS A 138 -14.84 8.83 20.32
CA LYS A 138 -15.33 9.91 21.19
C LYS A 138 -16.81 10.22 20.96
N ALA A 139 -17.25 10.29 19.70
CA ALA A 139 -18.65 10.51 19.38
C ALA A 139 -19.56 9.41 19.94
N GLU A 140 -19.12 8.14 19.93
CA GLU A 140 -19.85 7.03 20.54
C GLU A 140 -19.94 7.13 22.08
N VAL A 141 -18.88 7.61 22.74
CA VAL A 141 -18.85 7.81 24.20
C VAL A 141 -19.69 9.02 24.63
N GLU A 142 -19.79 10.04 23.78
CA GLU A 142 -20.55 11.27 24.04
C GLU A 142 -22.05 11.16 23.71
N VAL A 143 -22.54 10.05 23.14
CA VAL A 143 -23.99 9.77 23.04
C VAL A 143 -24.43 9.09 24.35
N PRO A 144 -25.00 9.81 25.32
CA PRO A 144 -25.45 9.20 26.57
C PRO A 144 -26.78 8.50 26.26
N GLY A 145 -26.82 7.19 26.49
CA GLY A 145 -28.02 6.37 26.64
C GLY A 145 -29.26 6.83 25.86
N ASN A 146 -29.43 6.31 24.64
CA ASN A 146 -30.73 6.26 24.01
C ASN A 146 -31.61 5.22 24.73
N ASN A 147 -31.96 5.52 25.99
CA ASN A 147 -33.02 4.84 26.72
C ASN A 147 -34.35 5.35 26.18
N PHE A 148 -34.72 4.94 24.97
CA PHE A 148 -36.13 4.86 24.61
C PHE A 148 -36.65 3.51 25.11
N THR A 149 -36.98 3.47 26.39
CA THR A 149 -38.11 2.67 26.85
C THR A 149 -39.37 3.46 26.55
N GLU A 150 -40.11 3.03 25.52
CA GLU A 150 -41.56 2.79 25.53
C GLU A 150 -41.97 2.07 24.24
#